data_AF-A0A354MVH6-F1
#
_entry.id   AF-A0A354MVH6-F1
#
_cell.length_a   1.000
_cell.length_b   1.000
_cell.length_c   1.000
_cell.angle_alpha   90.00
_cell.angle_beta   90.00
_cell.angle_gamma   90.00
#
_symmetry.space_group_name_H-M   'P 1'
#
loop_
_entity.id
_entity.type
_entity.pdbx_description
1 polymer ?
#
loop_
_entity_poly.entity_id
_entity_poly.type
_entity_poly.pdbx_seq_one_letter_code
_entity_poly.pdbx_strand_id
1 'polypeptide(L)' 'MKIRLNEDKETVKLLKDAMKKNGGYCPCRLVHNEDTKCMCKEFREQIADPNFEGYCHCMLYYKEK' A
#
# COMPACT_ATOMS: atom_id res chain seq x y z
N MET A 1 4.13 6.32 14.38
CA MET A 1 4.20 5.66 13.05
C MET A 1 3.88 6.69 11.99
N LYS A 2 4.88 7.14 11.24
CA LYS A 2 4.70 8.13 10.17
C LYS A 2 4.65 7.39 8.83
N ILE A 3 3.50 7.42 8.18
CA ILE A 3 3.31 6.83 6.85
C ILE A 3 3.03 7.96 5.88
N ARG A 4 3.80 7.99 4.80
CA ARG A 4 3.64 8.96 3.72
C ARG A 4 3.36 8.24 2.41
N LEU A 5 2.79 8.98 1.47
CA LEU A 5 2.67 8.51 0.09
C LEU A 5 4.04 8.58 -0.60
N ASN A 6 4.17 7.84 -1.70
CA ASN A 6 5.27 8.00 -2.63
C ASN A 6 5.41 9.48 -3.07
N GLU A 7 6.65 9.92 -3.24
CA GLU A 7 6.99 11.28 -3.69
C GLU A 7 6.62 11.50 -5.16
N ASP A 8 6.63 10.44 -5.96
CA ASP A 8 6.15 10.48 -7.34
C ASP A 8 4.62 10.52 -7.38
N LYS A 9 4.10 11.72 -7.68
CA LYS A 9 2.66 12.00 -7.78
C LYS A 9 1.97 11.21 -8.89
N GLU A 10 2.65 10.90 -9.99
CA GLU A 10 2.06 10.12 -11.08
C GLU A 10 1.89 8.67 -10.67
N THR A 11 2.88 8.09 -9.99
CA THR A 11 2.77 6.76 -9.37
C THR A 11 1.61 6.71 -8.37
N VAL A 12 1.49 7.70 -7.48
CA VAL A 12 0.37 7.78 -6.51
C VAL A 12 -0.98 7.81 -7.22
N LYS A 13 -1.10 8.62 -8.27
CA LYS A 13 -2.34 8.76 -9.05
C LYS A 13 -2.70 7.44 -9.73
N LEU A 14 -1.75 6.83 -10.44
CA LEU A 14 -1.94 5.57 -11.14
C LEU A 14 -2.41 4.46 -10.20
N LEU A 15 -1.78 4.33 -9.03
CA LEU A 15 -2.13 3.30 -8.05
C LEU A 15 -3.52 3.57 -7.43
N LYS A 16 -3.86 4.82 -7.13
CA LYS A 16 -5.20 5.18 -6.63
C LYS A 16 -6.29 4.89 -7.65
N ASP A 17 -6.05 5.20 -8.92
CA ASP A 17 -7.00 4.91 -9.99
C ASP A 17 -7.14 3.40 -10.23
N ALA A 18 -6.03 2.66 -10.20
CA ALA A 18 -6.05 1.20 -10.30
C ALA A 18 -6.85 0.58 -9.15
N MET A 19 -6.63 1.02 -7.90
CA MET A 19 -7.41 0.56 -6.75
C MET A 19 -8.89 0.89 -6.88
N LYS A 20 -9.23 2.11 -7.33
CA LYS A 20 -10.64 2.52 -7.54
C LYS A 20 -11.34 1.62 -8.56
N LYS A 21 -10.67 1.28 -9.67
CA LYS A 21 -11.19 0.35 -10.69
C LYS A 21 -11.25 -1.09 -10.18
N ASN A 22 -10.31 -1.47 -9.32
CA ASN A 22 -10.20 -2.81 -8.72
C ASN A 22 -11.01 -2.96 -7.42
N GLY A 23 -12.06 -2.16 -7.19
CA GLY A 23 -12.94 -2.30 -6.02
C GLY A 23 -12.30 -1.99 -4.66
N GLY A 24 -11.18 -1.27 -4.64
CA GLY A 24 -10.40 -0.94 -3.42
C GLY A 24 -9.36 -2.00 -3.02
N TYR A 25 -9.21 -3.08 -3.79
CA TYR A 25 -8.22 -4.12 -3.54
C TYR A 25 -6.84 -3.77 -4.12
N CYS A 26 -5.76 -4.28 -3.52
CA CYS A 26 -4.38 -4.04 -3.98
C CYS A 26 -4.27 -4.40 -5.47
N PRO A 27 -3.75 -3.50 -6.33
CA PRO A 27 -3.55 -3.83 -7.73
C PRO A 27 -2.51 -4.94 -7.94
N CYS A 28 -1.70 -5.23 -6.91
CA CYS A 28 -0.72 -6.29 -6.86
C CYS A 28 -1.27 -7.70 -6.58
N ARG A 29 -2.57 -7.83 -6.24
CA ARG A 29 -3.17 -9.10 -5.81
C ARG A 29 -4.29 -9.52 -6.75
N LEU A 30 -4.35 -10.82 -7.05
CA LEU A 30 -5.37 -11.43 -7.89
C LEU A 30 -6.68 -11.72 -7.14
N VAL A 31 -6.57 -12.14 -5.87
CA VAL A 31 -7.73 -12.51 -5.05
C VAL A 31 -8.28 -11.29 -4.35
N HIS A 32 -9.59 -11.10 -4.40
CA HIS A 32 -10.30 -10.05 -3.66
C HIS A 32 -10.82 -10.61 -2.34
N ASN A 33 -10.20 -10.20 -1.24
CA ASN A 33 -10.64 -10.50 0.13
C ASN A 33 -10.12 -9.42 1.09
N GLU A 34 -10.45 -9.54 2.38
CA GLU A 34 -10.06 -8.53 3.38
C GLU A 34 -8.53 -8.40 3.56
N ASP A 35 -7.76 -9.45 3.28
CA ASP A 35 -6.29 -9.39 3.36
C ASP A 35 -5.68 -8.59 2.22
N THR A 36 -6.33 -8.57 1.05
CA THR A 36 -5.85 -7.87 -0.14
C THR A 36 -6.46 -6.48 -0.32
N LYS A 37 -7.46 -6.10 0.48
CA LYS A 37 -8.03 -4.74 0.49
C LYS A 37 -6.95 -3.74 0.88
N CYS A 38 -6.75 -2.69 0.07
CA CYS A 38 -5.74 -1.69 0.40
C CYS A 38 -6.21 -0.86 1.61
N MET A 39 -5.44 -0.68 2.69
CA MET A 39 -4.06 -1.11 2.92
C MET A 39 -3.97 -2.60 3.29
N CYS A 40 -3.27 -3.39 2.46
CA CYS A 40 -3.27 -4.85 2.57
C CYS A 40 -2.67 -5.34 3.89
N LYS A 41 -3.07 -6.55 4.30
CA LYS A 41 -2.62 -7.18 5.55
C LYS A 41 -1.10 -7.25 5.63
N GLU A 42 -0.43 -7.64 4.55
CA GLU A 42 1.04 -7.71 4.48
C GLU A 42 1.70 -6.39 4.91
N PHE A 43 1.27 -5.26 4.34
CA PHE A 43 1.86 -3.98 4.73
C PHE A 43 1.45 -3.56 6.14
N ARG A 44 0.20 -3.84 6.56
CA ARG A 44 -0.26 -3.60 7.94
C ARG A 44 0.57 -4.36 8.98
N GLU A 45 1.00 -5.58 8.66
CA GLU A 45 1.86 -6.40 9.51
C GLU A 45 3.31 -5.91 9.49
N GLN A 46 3.84 -5.51 8.33
CA GLN A 46 5.19 -4.90 8.24
C GLN A 46 5.29 -3.62 9.08
N ILE A 47 4.32 -2.71 8.96
CA ILE A 47 4.34 -1.44 9.70
C ILE A 47 4.08 -1.60 11.21
N ALA A 48 3.56 -2.76 11.64
CA ALA A 48 3.41 -3.10 13.06
C ALA A 48 4.77 -3.41 13.72
N ASP A 49 5.79 -3.83 12.95
CA ASP A 49 7.16 -3.89 13.45
C ASP A 49 7.71 -2.46 13.62
N PRO A 50 8.07 -2.02 14.84
CA PRO A 50 8.64 -0.71 15.08
C PRO A 50 9.97 -0.49 14.34
N ASN A 51 10.69 -1.56 13.99
CA ASN A 51 11.97 -1.47 13.28
C ASN A 51 11.85 -1.40 11.76
N PHE A 52 10.68 -1.71 11.21
CA PHE A 52 10.46 -1.65 9.77
C PHE A 52 10.51 -0.19 9.27
N GLU A 53 11.28 0.04 8.22
CA GLU A 53 11.30 1.27 7.44
C GLU A 53 11.32 0.86 5.97
N GLY A 54 10.45 1.46 5.16
CA GLY A 54 10.40 1.11 3.74
C GLY A 54 9.02 1.21 3.11
N TYR A 55 8.98 0.82 1.84
CA TYR A 55 7.79 0.84 1.00
C TYR A 55 6.94 -0.42 1.16
N CYS A 56 5.64 -0.28 0.95
CA CYS A 56 4.79 -1.43 0.61
C CYS A 56 5.16 -1.99 -0.78
N HIS A 57 4.73 -3.21 -1.11
CA HIS A 57 5.05 -3.85 -2.40
C HIS A 57 4.70 -3.00 -3.64
N CYS A 58 3.55 -2.30 -3.62
CA CYS A 58 3.14 -1.40 -4.73
C CYS A 58 3.90 -0.06 -4.74
N MET A 59 4.76 0.19 -3.76
CA MET A 59 5.42 1.47 -3.51
C MET A 59 4.47 2.65 -3.34
N LEU A 60 3.22 2.44 -2.92
CA LEU A 60 2.29 3.54 -2.66
C LEU A 60 2.59 4.25 -1.33
N TYR A 61 2.91 3.48 -0.31
CA TYR A 61 3.11 3.94 1.06
C TYR A 61 4.54 3.66 1.49
N TYR A 62 5.17 4.64 2.13
CA TYR A 62 6.46 4.51 2.83
C TYR A 62 6.24 4.71 4.32
N LYS A 63 6.72 3.77 5.15
CA LYS A 63 6.84 3.98 6.59
C LYS A 63 8.20 4.56 6.88
N GLU A 64 8.21 5.70 7.56
CA GLU A 64 9.38 6.34 8.14
C GLU A 64 9.51 5.87 9.60
N LYS A 65 10.72 5.46 10.00
CA LYS A 65 11.01 4.96 11.35
C LYS A 65 10.84 6.06 12.40
#